data_AF-A0A820IGT4-F1
#
_entry.id   AF-A0A820IGT4-F1
#
_cell.length_a   1.000
_cell.length_b   1.000
_cell.length_c   1.000
_cell.angle_alpha   90.00
_cell.angle_beta   90.00
_cell.angle_gamma   90.00
#
_symmetry.space_group_name_H-M   'P 1'
#
loop_
_entity.id
_entity.type
_entity.pdbx_description
1 polymer ?
#
loop_
_entity_poly.entity_id
_entity_poly.type
_entity_poly.pdbx_seq_one_letter_code
_entity_poly.pdbx_strand_id
1 'polypeptide(L)'
;GIINQFAVWSILVLLKETHIFTICLWITIRVYQTVMAHSGYNFPYITTQYWLPDLMPGALAHDYHHQHGKWSYGSFFSIWDQLMGTHRLSTSKKQIN
;
A
#
# COMPACT_ATOMS: atom_id res chain seq x y z
N GLY A 1 -12.42 3.86 9.33
CA GLY A 1 -11.99 3.07 8.15
C GLY A 1 -12.71 3.47 6.87
N ILE A 2 -14.05 3.51 6.86
CA ILE A 2 -14.85 3.63 5.62
C ILE A 2 -15.10 5.09 5.16
N ILE A 3 -15.17 6.05 6.07
CA ILE A 3 -15.58 7.44 5.78
C ILE A 3 -14.57 8.18 4.87
N ASN A 4 -13.27 7.93 5.00
CA ASN A 4 -12.24 8.61 4.19
C ASN A 4 -12.09 8.04 2.77
N GLN A 5 -12.62 6.85 2.50
CA GLN A 5 -12.56 6.26 1.16
C GLN A 5 -13.62 6.87 0.25
N PHE A 6 -14.79 7.23 0.78
CA PHE A 6 -15.88 7.84 -0.01
C PHE A 6 -15.43 9.09 -0.76
N ALA A 7 -14.69 10.01 -0.12
CA ALA A 7 -14.20 11.21 -0.78
C ALA A 7 -13.26 10.93 -1.97
N VAL A 8 -12.42 9.89 -1.86
CA VAL A 8 -11.53 9.45 -2.94
C VAL A 8 -12.32 8.83 -4.10
N TRP A 9 -13.35 8.02 -3.79
CA TRP A 9 -14.26 7.48 -4.81
C TRP A 9 -15.10 8.57 -5.47
N SER A 10 -15.51 9.59 -4.72
CA SER A 10 -16.29 10.73 -5.23
C SER A 10 -15.47 11.65 -6.14
N ILE A 11 -14.15 11.75 -5.99
CA ILE A 11 -13.28 12.55 -6.88
C ILE A 11 -13.39 12.09 -8.34
N LEU A 12 -13.50 10.78 -8.59
CA LEU A 12 -13.67 10.24 -9.95
C LEU A 12 -15.04 10.59 -10.56
N VAL A 13 -16.05 10.81 -9.71
CA VAL A 13 -17.39 11.27 -10.11
C VAL A 13 -17.42 12.79 -10.31
N LEU A 14 -16.60 13.54 -9.56
CA LEU A 14 -16.47 15.00 -9.67
C LEU A 14 -15.58 15.43 -10.85
N LEU A 15 -14.67 14.57 -11.31
CA LEU A 15 -13.93 14.74 -12.55
C LEU A 15 -14.88 14.42 -13.73
N LYS A 16 -15.69 15.42 -14.09
CA LYS A 16 -16.77 15.35 -15.09
C LYS A 16 -16.32 14.89 -16.50
N GLU A 17 -15.01 14.95 -16.76
CA GLU A 17 -14.35 14.62 -18.04
C GLU A 17 -13.36 13.44 -17.91
N THR A 18 -13.52 12.56 -16.92
CA THR A 18 -12.65 11.38 -16.85
C THR A 18 -13.10 10.33 -17.86
N HIS A 19 -12.27 10.09 -18.87
CA HIS A 19 -12.51 8.99 -19.81
C HIS A 19 -12.60 7.65 -19.05
N ILE A 20 -13.56 6.81 -19.44
CA ILE A 20 -13.76 5.47 -18.86
C ILE A 20 -12.48 4.65 -18.84
N PHE A 21 -11.62 4.81 -19.86
CA PHE A 21 -10.31 4.19 -19.94
C PHE A 21 -9.43 4.53 -18.73
N THR A 22 -9.34 5.82 -18.35
CA THR A 22 -8.53 6.28 -17.22
C THR A 22 -9.03 5.68 -15.90
N ILE A 23 -10.34 5.60 -15.70
CA ILE A 23 -10.93 5.00 -14.51
C ILE A 23 -10.62 3.49 -14.47
N CYS A 24 -10.87 2.77 -15.56
CA CYS A 24 -10.57 1.34 -15.64
C CYS A 24 -9.09 1.03 -15.42
N LEU A 25 -8.19 1.84 -16.01
CA LEU A 25 -6.75 1.72 -15.82
C LEU A 25 -6.37 1.95 -14.35
N TRP A 26 -6.89 3.01 -13.73
CA TRP A 26 -6.65 3.31 -12.33
C TRP A 26 -7.15 2.18 -11.42
N ILE A 27 -8.38 1.70 -11.61
CA ILE A 27 -8.94 0.58 -10.84
C ILE A 27 -8.05 -0.66 -10.98
N THR A 28 -7.65 -1.00 -12.20
CA THR A 28 -6.78 -2.16 -12.47
C THR A 28 -5.48 -2.07 -11.68
N ILE A 29 -4.83 -0.90 -11.71
CA ILE A 29 -3.60 -0.64 -10.95
C ILE A 29 -3.83 -0.76 -9.44
N ARG A 30 -4.93 -0.22 -8.91
CA ARG A 30 -5.25 -0.27 -7.47
C ARG A 30 -5.58 -1.68 -6.99
N VAL A 31 -6.32 -2.45 -7.78
CA VAL A 31 -6.63 -3.85 -7.49
C VAL A 31 -5.34 -4.67 -7.49
N TYR A 32 -4.50 -4.50 -8.52
CA TYR A 32 -3.20 -5.15 -8.58
C TYR A 32 -2.36 -4.89 -7.32
N GLN A 33 -2.20 -3.62 -6.93
CA GLN A 33 -1.44 -3.23 -5.73
C GLN A 33 -2.01 -3.85 -4.44
N THR A 34 -3.34 -3.90 -4.33
CA THR A 34 -4.02 -4.51 -3.18
C THR A 34 -3.72 -6.00 -3.12
N VAL A 35 -3.85 -6.72 -4.24
CA VAL A 35 -3.52 -8.15 -4.33
C VAL A 35 -2.07 -8.39 -3.94
N MET A 36 -1.13 -7.59 -4.46
CA MET A 36 0.29 -7.75 -4.13
C MET A 36 0.61 -7.50 -2.64
N ALA A 37 -0.13 -6.62 -1.96
CA ALA A 37 0.07 -6.36 -0.52
C ALA A 37 -0.58 -7.41 0.39
N HIS A 38 -1.58 -8.15 -0.09
CA HIS A 38 -2.35 -9.11 0.71
C HIS A 38 -2.14 -10.57 0.31
N SER A 39 -1.34 -10.84 -0.73
CA SER A 39 -1.04 -12.21 -1.16
C SER A 39 -0.19 -12.97 -0.14
N GLY A 40 0.50 -12.26 0.78
CA GLY A 40 1.50 -12.83 1.69
C GLY A 40 2.80 -13.22 1.00
N TYR A 41 2.94 -12.96 -0.31
CA TYR A 41 4.12 -13.32 -1.10
C TYR A 41 4.83 -12.09 -1.65
N ASN A 42 6.15 -12.06 -1.47
CA ASN A 42 7.00 -11.07 -2.12
C ASN A 42 7.60 -11.64 -3.42
N PHE A 43 6.83 -11.64 -4.51
CA PHE A 43 7.30 -12.15 -5.80
C PHE A 43 8.37 -11.22 -6.42
N PRO A 44 9.44 -11.78 -6.99
CA PRO A 44 10.43 -10.99 -7.72
C PRO A 44 9.80 -10.38 -8.98
N TYR A 45 10.24 -9.19 -9.37
CA TYR A 45 9.84 -8.45 -10.61
C TYR A 45 8.39 -7.96 -10.69
N ILE A 46 7.47 -8.57 -9.96
CA ILE A 46 6.03 -8.29 -10.05
C ILE A 46 5.59 -7.38 -8.90
N THR A 47 6.15 -7.56 -7.70
CA THR A 47 5.82 -6.69 -6.57
C THR A 47 6.38 -5.28 -6.75
N THR A 48 5.62 -4.28 -6.31
CA THR A 48 6.12 -2.90 -6.20
C THR A 48 7.28 -2.80 -5.22
N GLN A 49 7.31 -3.69 -4.22
CA GLN A 49 8.40 -3.81 -3.27
C GLN A 49 9.72 -4.23 -3.93
N TYR A 50 9.68 -5.07 -4.97
CA TYR A 50 10.89 -5.44 -5.70
C TYR A 50 11.57 -4.21 -6.35
N TRP A 51 10.77 -3.31 -6.92
CA TRP A 51 11.28 -2.13 -7.64
C TRP A 51 11.56 -0.93 -6.73
N LEU A 52 10.76 -0.77 -5.67
CA LEU A 52 10.79 0.38 -4.78
C LEU A 52 10.58 -0.07 -3.31
N PRO A 53 11.51 -0.85 -2.73
CA PRO A 53 11.31 -1.51 -1.44
C PRO A 53 11.05 -0.53 -0.30
N ASP A 54 11.81 0.56 -0.25
CA ASP A 54 11.68 1.54 0.83
C ASP A 54 10.40 2.33 0.71
N LEU A 55 10.03 2.77 -0.51
CA LEU A 55 8.87 3.63 -0.76
C LEU A 55 7.54 2.85 -0.76
N MET A 56 7.56 1.63 -1.28
CA MET A 56 6.41 0.78 -1.54
C MET A 56 6.59 -0.61 -0.93
N PRO A 57 6.52 -0.73 0.40
CA PRO A 57 6.99 -1.90 1.13
C PRO A 57 6.12 -3.16 1.00
N GLY A 58 5.00 -3.08 0.27
CA GLY A 58 4.23 -4.25 -0.16
C GLY A 58 3.72 -5.14 0.98
N ALA A 59 3.72 -6.44 0.74
CA ALA A 59 3.19 -7.44 1.67
C ALA A 59 3.93 -7.45 3.01
N LEU A 60 5.23 -7.17 3.04
CA LEU A 60 6.00 -7.28 4.29
C LEU A 60 5.62 -6.21 5.33
N ALA A 61 5.39 -4.96 4.91
CA ALA A 61 4.90 -3.92 5.81
C ALA A 61 3.44 -4.19 6.23
N HIS A 62 2.62 -4.63 5.28
CA HIS A 62 1.21 -4.93 5.52
C HIS A 62 1.04 -6.08 6.53
N ASP A 63 1.79 -7.16 6.36
CA ASP A 63 1.80 -8.28 7.29
C ASP A 63 2.30 -7.86 8.67
N TYR A 64 3.37 -7.04 8.73
CA TYR A 64 3.89 -6.53 10.00
C TYR A 64 2.85 -5.66 10.73
N HIS A 65 2.12 -4.83 9.99
CA HIS A 65 1.02 -4.02 10.50
C HIS A 65 -0.08 -4.89 11.12
N HIS A 66 -0.54 -5.93 10.42
CA HIS A 66 -1.56 -6.84 10.98
C HIS A 66 -1.06 -7.66 12.15
N GLN A 67 0.22 -8.04 12.15
CA GLN A 67 0.83 -8.80 13.25
C GLN A 67 0.99 -7.98 14.54
N HIS A 68 1.33 -6.69 14.45
CA HIS A 68 1.70 -5.87 15.62
C HIS A 68 0.74 -4.71 15.91
N GLY A 69 0.00 -4.22 14.93
CA GLY A 69 -1.02 -3.17 15.04
C GLY A 69 -0.51 -1.75 15.37
N LYS A 70 0.80 -1.56 15.53
CA LYS A 70 1.41 -0.30 16.04
C LYS A 70 2.44 0.33 15.11
N TRP A 71 2.62 -0.24 13.92
CA TRP A 71 3.70 0.09 13.01
C TRP A 71 3.22 -0.03 11.56
N SER A 72 3.96 0.61 10.64
CA SER A 72 3.69 0.58 9.20
C SER A 72 2.24 0.90 8.85
N TYR A 73 1.80 2.09 9.22
CA TYR A 73 0.41 2.53 9.04
C TYR A 73 0.08 2.88 7.59
N GLY A 74 1.10 3.16 6.77
CA GLY A 74 0.98 3.51 5.37
C GLY A 74 0.38 2.38 4.54
N SER A 75 -0.76 2.66 3.91
CA SER A 75 -1.46 1.69 3.07
C SER A 75 -0.76 1.40 1.73
N PHE A 76 0.11 2.29 1.25
CA PHE A 76 0.69 2.19 -0.08
C PHE A 76 2.11 2.75 -0.13
N PHE A 77 2.26 4.00 0.28
CA PHE A 77 3.56 4.63 0.45
C PHE A 77 3.95 4.67 1.92
N SER A 78 5.21 4.37 2.19
CA SER A 78 5.80 4.39 3.53
C SER A 78 6.39 5.75 3.92
N ILE A 79 6.30 6.78 3.06
CA ILE A 79 6.94 8.10 3.29
C ILE A 79 6.64 8.60 4.70
N TRP A 80 5.36 8.58 5.09
CA TRP A 80 4.93 9.04 6.41
C TRP A 80 5.40 8.13 7.53
N ASP A 81 5.46 6.82 7.32
CA ASP A 81 6.02 5.90 8.31
C ASP A 81 7.53 6.09 8.48
N GLN A 82 8.25 6.45 7.42
CA GLN A 82 9.67 6.77 7.50
C GLN A 82 9.88 8.08 8.25
N LEU A 83 9.13 9.13 7.89
CA LEU A 83 9.21 10.45 8.54
C LEU A 83 8.83 10.40 10.02
N MET A 84 7.85 9.57 10.40
CA MET A 84 7.39 9.42 11.78
C MET A 84 8.08 8.28 12.54
N GLY A 85 9.02 7.58 11.91
CA GLY A 85 9.78 6.48 12.55
C GLY A 85 8.98 5.19 12.79
N THR A 86 7.79 5.06 12.20
CA THR A 86 6.90 3.89 12.35
C THR A 86 7.12 2.80 11.30
N HIS A 87 8.08 2.95 10.39
CA HIS A 87 8.35 1.99 9.31
C HIS A 87 8.98 0.68 9.81
N ARG A 88 8.34 -0.46 9.55
CA ARG A 88 8.78 -1.82 9.89
C ARG A 88 8.33 -2.86 8.84
N LEU A 89 9.13 -3.90 8.63
CA LEU A 89 8.86 -4.98 7.67
C LEU A 89 8.88 -6.34 8.39
N SER A 90 8.10 -7.33 7.96
CA SER A 90 8.10 -8.66 8.62
C SER A 90 9.43 -9.41 8.52
N THR A 91 10.29 -9.05 7.55
CA THR A 91 11.67 -9.59 7.43
C THR A 91 12.72 -8.77 8.17
N SER A 92 12.39 -7.58 8.69
CA SER A 92 13.29 -6.83 9.56
C SER A 92 13.52 -7.69 10.79
N LYS A 93 14.75 -8.19 10.95
CA LYS A 93 15.23 -8.98 12.10
C LYS A 93 14.46 -8.57 13.35
N LYS A 94 13.82 -9.55 13.99
CA LYS A 94 13.32 -9.54 15.37
C LYS A 94 14.03 -8.41 16.12
N GLN A 95 13.33 -7.31 16.41
CA GLN A 95 13.94 -6.20 17.13
C GLN A 95 14.29 -6.74 18.53
N ILE A 96 15.50 -7.25 18.66
CA ILE A 96 16.13 -7.55 19.94
C ILE A 96 16.52 -6.18 20.46
N ASN A 97 15.70 -5.69 21.40
CA ASN A 97 16.06 -5.07 22.68
C ASN A 97 14.78 -4.51 23.31
#